data_AF-A0A920RS24-F1
#
_entry.id   AF-A0A920RS24-F1
#
_cell.length_a   1.000
_cell.length_b   1.000
_cell.length_c   1.000
_cell.angle_alpha   90.00
_cell.angle_beta   90.00
_cell.angle_gamma   90.00
#
_symmetry.space_group_name_H-M   'P 1'
#
loop_
_entity.id
_entity.type
_entity.pdbx_description
1 polymer ?
#
loop_
_entity_poly.entity_id
_entity_poly.type
_entity_poly.pdbx_seq_one_letter_code
_entity_poly.pdbx_strand_id
1 'polypeptide(L)'
;MEVGYTRWRESQLDEVGDGKADWVDFLKEFYDPFSKSLDSAHEAMKHAKAERQMAPDEYRCPDCNKPTEYRFGRNGKFLSCTGFNVPTIPTEYTCPECGDHPLAVNRRKTPKGRPFLVCPGCLHKQSWRKLSPPTERGGDGDRGQHR
;
A
#
# COMPACT_ATOMS: atom_id res chain seq x y z
N MET A 1 -5.84 24.97 8.55
CA MET A 1 -7.00 24.46 9.30
C MET A 1 -7.66 25.65 9.94
N GLU A 2 -8.92 25.93 9.59
CA GLU A 2 -9.61 27.15 9.97
C GLU A 2 -10.62 26.85 11.08
N VAL A 3 -10.38 27.37 12.28
CA VAL A 3 -11.18 27.05 13.48
C VAL A 3 -12.64 27.51 13.34
N GLY A 4 -12.89 28.57 12.57
CA GLY A 4 -14.24 29.09 12.29
C GLY A 4 -15.10 28.12 11.49
N TYR A 5 -14.50 27.33 10.59
CA TYR A 5 -15.23 26.36 9.77
C TYR A 5 -15.85 25.25 10.62
N THR A 6 -15.09 24.71 11.58
CA THR A 6 -15.60 23.68 12.50
C THR A 6 -16.74 24.24 13.35
N ARG A 7 -16.59 25.43 13.92
CA ARG A 7 -17.64 26.05 14.74
C ARG A 7 -18.95 26.26 13.98
N TRP A 8 -18.89 26.75 12.75
CA TRP A 8 -20.06 26.95 11.90
C TRP A 8 -20.73 25.62 11.47
N ARG A 9 -19.95 24.55 11.32
CA ARG A 9 -20.49 23.21 11.03
C ARG A 9 -21.21 22.60 12.22
N GLU A 10 -20.69 22.73 13.43
CA GLU A 10 -21.37 22.26 14.64
C GLU A 10 -22.73 22.96 14.84
N SER A 11 -22.81 24.28 14.59
CA SER A 11 -24.08 25.00 14.70
C SER A 11 -25.17 24.51 13.73
N GLN A 12 -24.79 24.06 12.53
CA GLN A 12 -25.74 23.45 11.59
C GLN A 12 -26.19 22.05 12.03
N LEU A 13 -25.30 21.28 12.67
CA LEU A 13 -25.65 19.97 13.23
C LEU A 13 -26.66 20.11 14.38
N ASP A 14 -26.53 21.15 15.20
CA ASP A 14 -27.50 21.48 16.24
C ASP A 14 -28.88 21.83 15.64
N GLU A 15 -28.94 22.60 14.55
CA GLU A 15 -30.19 22.94 13.87
C GLU A 15 -30.91 21.71 13.29
N VAL A 16 -30.17 20.73 12.78
CA VAL A 16 -30.72 19.44 12.35
C VAL A 16 -31.24 18.65 13.56
N GLY A 17 -30.51 18.65 14.68
CA GLY A 17 -30.93 18.00 15.94
C GLY A 17 -32.20 18.60 16.54
N ASP A 18 -32.37 19.92 16.42
CA ASP A 18 -33.57 20.66 16.82
C ASP A 18 -34.74 20.50 15.82
N GLY A 19 -34.54 19.83 14.69
CA GLY A 19 -35.54 19.66 13.64
C GLY A 19 -35.84 20.92 12.82
N LYS A 20 -34.95 21.92 12.87
CA LYS A 20 -35.05 23.19 12.14
C LYS A 20 -34.53 23.09 10.70
N ALA A 21 -33.78 22.04 10.39
CA ALA A 21 -33.22 21.76 9.07
C ALA A 21 -33.36 20.27 8.71
N ASP A 22 -33.49 19.99 7.41
CA ASP A 22 -33.50 18.62 6.90
C ASP A 22 -32.06 18.05 6.85
N TRP A 23 -31.89 16.85 7.40
CA TRP A 23 -30.57 16.21 7.52
C TRP A 23 -30.02 15.74 6.17
N VAL A 24 -30.88 15.38 5.20
CA VAL A 24 -30.47 14.94 3.87
C VAL A 24 -29.94 16.13 3.08
N ASP A 25 -30.61 17.27 3.17
CA ASP A 25 -30.19 18.49 2.51
C ASP A 25 -28.87 19.03 3.10
N PHE A 26 -28.71 19.00 4.43
CA PHE A 26 -27.44 19.31 5.08
C PHE A 26 -26.28 18.43 4.60
N LEU A 27 -26.51 17.11 4.49
CA LEU A 27 -25.47 16.19 4.03
C LEU A 27 -25.04 16.48 2.59
N LYS A 28 -25.97 16.82 1.70
CA LYS A 28 -25.64 17.21 0.33
C LYS A 28 -24.82 18.49 0.29
N GLU A 29 -25.24 19.52 1.04
CA GLU A 29 -24.54 20.80 1.11
C GLU A 29 -23.11 20.66 1.68
N PHE A 30 -22.90 19.73 2.61
CA PHE A 30 -21.57 19.39 3.09
C PHE A 30 -20.74 18.60 2.06
N TYR A 31 -21.33 17.54 1.52
CA TYR A 31 -20.59 16.51 0.80
C TYR A 31 -20.23 16.92 -0.64
N ASP A 32 -21.07 17.70 -1.31
CA ASP A 32 -20.83 18.16 -2.68
C ASP A 32 -19.56 19.03 -2.83
N PRO A 33 -19.30 20.03 -1.98
CA PRO A 33 -18.03 20.76 -2.03
C PRO A 33 -16.85 19.95 -1.46
N PHE A 34 -17.10 19.08 -0.48
CA PHE A 34 -16.06 18.24 0.11
C PHE A 34 -15.50 17.23 -0.89
N SER A 35 -16.36 16.54 -1.64
CA SER A 35 -15.97 15.56 -2.65
C SER A 35 -15.07 16.18 -3.73
N LYS A 36 -15.46 17.35 -4.27
CA LYS A 36 -14.64 18.11 -5.22
C LYS A 36 -13.27 18.48 -4.66
N SER A 37 -13.22 18.89 -3.40
CA SER A 37 -11.97 19.21 -2.71
C SER A 37 -11.11 17.96 -2.49
N LEU A 38 -11.73 16.83 -2.19
CA LEU A 38 -11.08 15.54 -2.01
C LEU A 38 -10.51 15.00 -3.33
N ASP A 39 -11.25 15.08 -4.43
CA ASP A 39 -10.79 14.70 -5.76
C ASP A 39 -9.61 15.59 -6.19
N SER A 40 -9.72 16.90 -5.99
CA SER A 40 -8.63 17.84 -6.25
C SER A 40 -7.38 17.51 -5.42
N ALA A 41 -7.55 17.17 -4.15
CA ALA A 41 -6.45 16.74 -3.29
C ALA A 41 -5.86 15.40 -3.73
N HIS A 42 -6.68 14.46 -4.20
CA HIS A 42 -6.20 13.17 -4.69
C HIS A 42 -5.32 13.33 -5.95
N GLU A 43 -5.71 14.22 -6.88
CA GLU A 43 -4.94 14.53 -8.08
C GLU A 43 -3.68 15.37 -7.78
N ALA A 44 -3.78 16.35 -6.88
CA ALA A 44 -2.68 17.27 -6.57
C ALA A 44 -1.66 16.70 -5.58
N MET A 45 -2.08 15.85 -4.64
CA MET A 45 -1.18 15.28 -3.63
C MET A 45 -0.43 14.08 -4.24
N LYS A 46 0.78 14.34 -4.74
CA LYS A 46 1.79 13.29 -4.85
C LYS A 46 1.94 12.67 -3.46
N HIS A 47 1.63 11.37 -3.32
CA HIS A 47 1.78 10.67 -2.06
C HIS A 47 3.14 11.02 -1.43
N ALA A 48 3.17 11.62 -0.24
CA ALA A 48 4.43 11.97 0.44
C ALA A 48 5.36 10.75 0.65
N LYS A 49 4.83 9.53 0.53
CA LYS A 49 5.58 8.27 0.53
C LYS A 49 6.32 7.97 -0.79
N ALA A 50 6.03 8.69 -1.87
CA ALA A 50 6.61 8.47 -3.20
C ALA A 50 7.93 9.21 -3.40
N GLU A 51 8.21 10.25 -2.61
CA GLU A 51 9.49 10.97 -2.65
C GLU A 51 10.58 10.15 -1.98
N ARG A 52 11.24 9.30 -2.77
CA ARG A 52 12.51 8.67 -2.40
C ARG A 52 13.64 9.66 -2.67
N GLN A 53 14.03 10.37 -1.62
CA GLN A 53 15.19 11.26 -1.68
C GLN A 53 16.45 10.48 -1.28
N MET A 54 17.45 10.41 -2.17
CA MET A 54 18.74 9.83 -1.80
C MET A 54 19.41 10.67 -0.70
N ALA A 55 20.01 9.99 0.27
CA ALA A 55 20.79 10.66 1.30
C ALA A 55 22.19 11.01 0.77
N PRO A 56 22.87 12.01 1.36
CA PRO A 56 24.26 12.30 1.06
C PRO A 56 25.17 11.07 1.21
N ASP A 57 26.29 11.07 0.48
CA ASP A 57 27.25 9.95 0.47
C ASP A 57 27.90 9.65 1.83
N GLU A 58 27.84 10.59 2.78
CA GLU A 58 28.26 10.40 4.18
C GLU A 58 27.41 9.36 4.92
N TYR A 59 26.17 9.17 4.50
CA TYR A 59 25.21 8.24 5.13
C TYR A 59 25.19 6.88 4.46
N ARG A 60 26.31 6.39 3.94
CA ARG A 60 26.40 5.02 3.41
C ARG A 60 26.12 3.99 4.49
N CYS A 61 25.53 2.87 4.09
CA CYS A 61 25.25 1.78 5.02
C CYS A 61 26.57 1.19 5.54
N PRO A 62 26.77 1.06 6.87
CA PRO A 62 28.02 0.54 7.44
C PRO A 62 28.26 -0.94 7.10
N ASP A 63 27.19 -1.72 6.85
CA ASP A 63 27.29 -3.16 6.62
C ASP A 63 27.60 -3.54 5.16
N CYS A 64 27.14 -2.72 4.19
CA CYS A 64 27.25 -3.06 2.75
C CYS A 64 27.76 -1.92 1.87
N ASN A 65 28.09 -0.76 2.46
CA ASN A 65 28.60 0.45 1.80
C ASN A 65 27.72 1.03 0.67
N LYS A 66 26.49 0.52 0.52
CA LYS A 66 25.52 1.01 -0.46
C LYS A 66 24.91 2.34 -0.02
N PRO A 67 24.45 3.19 -0.97
CA PRO A 67 23.74 4.43 -0.65
C PRO A 67 22.50 4.18 0.21
N THR A 68 22.14 5.16 1.03
CA THR A 68 20.87 5.15 1.76
C THR A 68 19.90 6.15 1.13
N GLU A 69 18.61 5.93 1.35
CA GLU A 69 17.53 6.85 0.95
C GLU A 69 16.67 7.22 2.15
N TYR A 70 16.16 8.44 2.14
CA TYR A 70 15.18 8.88 3.11
C TYR A 70 13.80 8.33 2.76
N ARG A 71 13.16 7.69 3.74
CA ARG A 71 11.78 7.20 3.66
C ARG A 71 10.93 7.79 4.77
N PHE A 72 9.63 7.94 4.51
CA PHE A 72 8.66 8.35 5.52
C PHE A 72 7.90 7.14 6.09
N GLY A 73 8.11 6.89 7.38
CA GLY A 73 7.37 5.91 8.18
C GLY A 73 6.29 6.56 9.04
N ARG A 74 5.63 5.76 9.89
CA ARG A 74 4.63 6.27 10.84
C ARG A 74 5.21 7.30 11.81
N ASN A 75 6.49 7.14 12.17
CA ASN A 75 7.18 7.98 13.14
C ASN A 75 8.01 9.11 12.48
N GLY A 76 7.79 9.39 11.19
CA GLY A 76 8.51 10.41 10.44
C GLY A 76 9.58 9.87 9.49
N LYS A 77 10.50 10.75 9.10
CA LYS A 77 11.57 10.50 8.11
C LYS A 77 12.69 9.66 8.72
N PHE A 78 13.14 8.61 8.04
CA PHE A 78 14.25 7.75 8.46
C PHE A 78 15.16 7.39 7.29
N LEU A 79 16.42 7.06 7.58
CA LEU A 79 17.39 6.55 6.61
C LEU A 79 17.18 5.05 6.40
N SER A 80 17.04 4.63 5.15
CA SER A 80 16.92 3.23 4.75
C SER A 80 18.04 2.88 3.79
N CYS A 81 18.79 1.81 4.07
CA CYS A 81 19.73 1.28 3.08
C CYS A 81 18.98 0.81 1.83
N THR A 82 19.45 1.24 0.66
CA THR A 82 18.87 0.87 -0.65
C THR A 82 18.96 -0.64 -0.92
N GLY A 83 19.98 -1.29 -0.36
CA GLY A 83 20.21 -2.73 -0.47
C GLY A 83 19.78 -3.55 0.74
N PHE A 84 19.01 -2.98 1.69
CA PHE A 84 18.56 -3.71 2.87
C PHE A 84 17.58 -4.83 2.47
N ASN A 85 18.10 -6.05 2.35
CA ASN A 85 17.29 -7.25 2.24
C ASN A 85 16.86 -7.65 3.65
N VAL A 86 15.57 -7.47 3.96
CA VAL A 86 14.95 -8.15 5.11
C VAL A 86 15.23 -9.65 4.94
N PRO A 87 15.63 -10.41 5.98
CA PRO A 87 16.01 -11.81 5.84
C PRO A 87 14.98 -12.56 5.01
N THR A 88 15.40 -12.91 3.80
CA THR A 88 14.54 -13.51 2.80
C THR A 88 14.69 -15.01 2.85
N ILE A 89 13.59 -15.75 2.86
CA ILE A 89 13.64 -17.20 2.69
C ILE A 89 13.80 -17.46 1.18
N PRO A 90 14.87 -18.15 0.74
CA PRO A 90 15.02 -18.55 -0.66
C PRO A 90 13.86 -19.46 -1.06
N THR A 91 13.35 -19.29 -2.27
CA THR A 91 12.34 -20.18 -2.87
C THR A 91 12.98 -21.02 -3.97
N GLU A 92 12.30 -22.08 -4.39
CA GLU A 92 12.70 -22.94 -5.50
C GLU A 92 12.56 -22.28 -6.88
N TYR A 93 11.89 -21.12 -6.96
CA TYR A 93 11.65 -20.42 -8.22
C TYR A 93 12.84 -19.53 -8.61
N THR A 94 13.42 -19.78 -9.77
CA THR A 94 14.48 -18.93 -10.34
C THR A 94 13.92 -17.60 -10.86
N CYS A 95 14.70 -16.51 -10.72
CA CYS A 95 14.33 -15.22 -11.27
C CYS A 95 14.23 -15.26 -12.81
N PRO A 96 13.10 -14.82 -13.41
CA PRO A 96 12.92 -14.85 -14.86
C PRO A 96 13.74 -13.80 -15.62
N GLU A 97 14.26 -12.77 -14.94
CA GLU A 97 15.06 -11.73 -15.59
C GLU A 97 16.56 -12.05 -15.63
N CYS A 98 17.11 -12.61 -14.55
CA CYS A 98 18.54 -12.89 -14.49
C CYS A 98 18.89 -14.38 -14.62
N GLY A 99 17.97 -15.31 -14.36
CA GLY A 99 18.25 -16.76 -14.44
C GLY A 99 19.21 -17.31 -13.37
N ASP A 100 19.98 -16.45 -12.70
CA ASP A 100 21.08 -16.89 -11.83
C ASP A 100 20.72 -17.04 -10.35
N HIS A 101 19.60 -16.46 -9.90
CA HIS A 101 19.28 -16.37 -8.47
C HIS A 101 17.87 -16.89 -8.16
N PRO A 102 17.70 -17.69 -7.08
CA PRO A 102 16.38 -18.03 -6.58
C PRO A 102 15.68 -16.77 -6.05
N LEU A 103 14.39 -16.66 -6.37
CA LEU A 103 13.50 -15.64 -5.83
C LEU A 103 13.37 -15.82 -4.32
N ALA A 104 13.20 -14.73 -3.60
CA ALA A 104 13.21 -14.75 -2.14
C ALA A 104 11.99 -13.99 -1.58
N VAL A 105 11.41 -14.51 -0.49
CA VAL A 105 10.25 -13.90 0.17
C VAL A 105 10.64 -13.16 1.43
N ASN A 106 10.02 -12.01 1.67
CA ASN A 106 10.17 -11.29 2.93
C ASN A 106 9.29 -11.94 4.01
N ARG A 107 9.90 -12.46 5.08
CA ARG A 107 9.21 -13.15 6.18
C ARG A 107 8.27 -12.24 7.00
N ARG A 108 8.37 -10.90 6.85
CA ARG A 108 7.57 -9.95 7.64
C ARG A 108 6.65 -9.09 6.76
N LYS A 109 5.43 -9.58 6.48
CA LYS A 109 4.22 -8.74 6.57
C LYS A 109 2.90 -9.53 6.56
N THR A 110 2.22 -9.41 7.71
CA THR A 110 0.77 -9.57 8.01
C THR A 110 0.05 -10.86 7.57
N PRO A 111 -0.80 -11.47 8.43
CA PRO A 111 -1.58 -12.67 8.11
C PRO A 111 -2.48 -12.58 6.87
N LYS A 112 -2.77 -11.37 6.37
CA LYS A 112 -3.63 -11.09 5.22
C LYS A 112 -2.88 -10.65 3.95
N GLY A 113 -1.56 -10.47 4.02
CA GLY A 113 -0.75 -9.99 2.91
C GLY A 113 -0.14 -11.15 2.15
N ARG A 114 -0.48 -11.31 0.86
CA ARG A 114 0.30 -12.21 -0.01
C ARG A 114 1.71 -11.61 -0.16
N PRO A 115 2.80 -12.33 0.19
CA PRO A 115 4.14 -11.77 0.05
C PRO A 115 4.44 -11.46 -1.42
N PHE A 116 5.48 -10.68 -1.71
CA PHE A 116 6.04 -10.56 -3.05
C PHE A 116 7.35 -11.35 -3.10
N LEU A 117 7.66 -11.90 -4.27
CA LEU A 117 8.93 -12.55 -4.55
C LEU A 117 9.90 -11.52 -5.10
N VAL A 118 11.10 -11.46 -4.52
CA VAL A 118 12.12 -10.49 -4.93
C VAL A 118 13.40 -11.24 -5.24
N CYS A 119 13.98 -10.97 -6.41
CA CYS A 119 15.30 -11.49 -6.76
C CYS A 119 16.38 -10.76 -5.94
N PRO A 120 17.28 -11.47 -5.23
CA PRO A 120 18.34 -10.84 -4.44
C PRO A 120 19.43 -10.17 -5.30
N GLY A 121 19.59 -10.60 -6.56
CA GLY A 121 20.58 -10.04 -7.49
C GLY A 121 20.09 -8.78 -8.21
N CYS A 122 19.01 -8.90 -8.99
CA CYS A 122 18.51 -7.82 -9.85
C CYS A 122 17.34 -7.01 -9.26
N LEU A 123 16.86 -7.34 -8.05
CA LEU A 123 15.72 -6.68 -7.38
C LEU A 123 14.37 -6.79 -8.13
N HIS A 124 14.27 -7.64 -9.16
CA HIS A 124 13.02 -7.94 -9.85
C HIS A 124 11.93 -8.39 -8.87
N LYS A 125 10.71 -7.87 -9.03
CA LYS A 125 9.56 -8.16 -8.16
C LYS A 125 8.50 -8.99 -8.91
N GLN A 126 8.25 -10.18 -8.41
CA GLN A 126 7.26 -11.13 -8.92
C GLN A 126 6.07 -11.25 -7.94
N SER A 127 4.85 -11.21 -8.48
CA SER A 127 3.63 -11.42 -7.69
C SER A 127 3.26 -12.91 -7.64
N TRP A 128 2.82 -13.41 -6.48
CA TRP A 128 2.43 -14.82 -6.30
C TRP A 128 1.35 -15.34 -7.27
N ARG A 129 0.46 -14.47 -7.79
CA ARG A 129 -0.57 -14.88 -8.77
C ARG A 129 0.00 -15.44 -10.07
N LYS A 130 1.24 -15.10 -10.43
CA LYS A 130 1.86 -15.49 -11.70
C LYS A 130 2.64 -16.81 -11.64
N LEU A 131 2.66 -17.48 -10.49
CA LEU A 131 3.37 -18.76 -10.29
C LEU A 131 2.46 -19.97 -10.11
N SER A 132 1.14 -19.78 -10.08
CA SER A 132 0.22 -20.91 -10.13
C SER A 132 0.23 -21.48 -11.55
N PRO A 133 0.59 -22.75 -11.79
CA PRO A 133 0.25 -23.41 -13.03
C PRO A 133 -1.29 -23.37 -13.19
N PRO A 134 -1.83 -23.31 -14.42
CA PRO A 134 -3.27 -23.43 -14.62
C PRO A 134 -3.70 -24.77 -14.02
N THR A 135 -4.50 -24.74 -12.96
CA THR A 135 -5.05 -25.95 -12.35
C THR A 135 -5.84 -26.71 -13.41
N GLU A 136 -5.36 -27.88 -13.79
CA GLU A 136 -6.15 -28.82 -14.59
C GLU A 136 -7.44 -29.14 -13.83
N ARG A 137 -8.59 -28.82 -14.46
CA ARG A 137 -9.90 -29.22 -13.97
C ARG A 137 -10.02 -30.74 -14.14
N GLY A 138 -9.65 -31.49 -13.10
CA GLY A 138 -9.87 -32.93 -13.01
C GLY A 138 -11.19 -33.26 -12.32
N GLY A 139 -12.14 -33.79 -13.10
CA GLY A 139 -13.12 -34.83 -12.73
C GLY A 139 -14.01 -34.62 -11.51
N ASP A 140 -15.20 -34.05 -11.71
CA ASP A 140 -16.33 -34.21 -10.78
C ASP A 140 -17.15 -35.45 -11.22
N GLY A 141 -16.95 -36.54 -10.49
CA GLY A 141 -17.69 -37.78 -10.63
C GLY A 141 -18.98 -37.76 -9.82
N ASP A 142 -19.95 -38.48 -10.37
CA ASP A 142 -21.07 -39.13 -9.66
C ASP A 142 -22.20 -38.24 -9.12
N ARG A 143 -23.16 -37.93 -10.00
CA ARG A 143 -24.50 -37.46 -9.60
C ARG A 143 -25.42 -38.67 -9.40
N GLY A 144 -25.37 -39.20 -8.17
CA GLY A 144 -26.37 -40.12 -7.65
C GLY A 144 -27.76 -39.47 -7.67
N GLN A 145 -28.67 -40.05 -8.44
CA GLN A 145 -30.08 -39.70 -8.51
C GLN A 145 -30.77 -40.20 -7.24
N HIS A 146 -31.27 -39.28 -6.40
CA HIS A 146 -32.28 -39.62 -5.40
C HIS A 146 -33.66 -39.25 -5.94
N ARG A 147 -34.47 -40.31 -6.10
CA ARG A 147 -35.91 -40.33 -6.28
C ARG A 147 -36.62 -40.01 -4.97
#